data_AF-A0A0C2ZD10-F1
#
_entry.id   AF-A0A0C2ZD10-F1
#
_cell.length_a   1.000
_cell.length_b   1.000
_cell.length_c   1.000
_cell.angle_alpha   90.00
_cell.angle_beta   90.00
_cell.angle_gamma   90.00
#
_symmetry.space_group_name_H-M   'P 1'
#
loop_
_entity.id
_entity.type
_entity.pdbx_description
1 polymer ?
#
loop_
_entity_poly.entity_id
_entity_poly.type
_entity_poly.pdbx_seq_one_letter_code
_entity_poly.pdbx_strand_id
1 'polypeptide(L)'
;APITMAGKKIKVPLPEIPWSENSHARVWSLIAEISKSENYKVLYGKKDKNENTSGESKASVYKRIGSIVLPEFSLIDPTTTGDRIKSKLEM
;
A
#
# COMPACT_ATOMS: atom_id res chain seq x y z
N ALA A 1 22.60 -5.99 33.86
CA ALA A 1 21.53 -5.34 33.07
C ALA A 1 20.65 -6.43 32.46
N PRO A 2 19.32 -6.37 32.55
CA PRO A 2 18.49 -7.42 31.96
C PRO A 2 18.36 -7.20 30.44
N ILE A 3 18.56 -8.29 29.69
CA ILE A 3 18.36 -8.35 28.24
C ILE A 3 16.85 -8.33 27.98
N THR A 4 16.36 -7.27 27.36
CA THR A 4 15.00 -7.21 26.83
C THR A 4 14.89 -8.17 25.65
N MET A 5 14.36 -9.37 25.90
CA MET A 5 13.91 -10.28 24.86
C MET A 5 12.74 -9.61 24.13
N ALA A 6 13.03 -9.01 22.97
CA ALA A 6 12.02 -8.52 22.05
C ALA A 6 11.12 -9.70 21.65
N GLY A 7 9.92 -9.76 22.21
CA GLY A 7 8.90 -10.73 21.82
C GLY A 7 8.64 -10.57 20.32
N LYS A 8 9.13 -11.53 19.52
CA LYS A 8 8.74 -11.65 18.12
C LYS A 8 7.24 -11.88 18.11
N LYS A 9 6.46 -10.82 17.81
CA LYS A 9 5.06 -10.97 17.44
C LYS A 9 5.04 -11.97 16.28
N ILE A 10 4.45 -13.14 16.49
CA ILE A 10 4.19 -14.11 15.44
C ILE A 10 3.19 -13.41 14.50
N LYS A 11 3.68 -12.76 13.45
CA LYS A 11 2.83 -12.23 12.38
C LYS A 11 2.26 -13.45 11.68
N VAL A 12 0.96 -13.68 11.83
CA VAL A 12 0.23 -14.60 10.96
C VAL A 12 0.50 -14.11 9.53
N PRO A 13 1.09 -14.94 8.65
CA PRO A 13 1.34 -14.54 7.28
C PRO A 13 0.00 -14.19 6.64
N LEU A 14 -0.08 -13.01 6.02
CA LEU A 14 -1.25 -12.65 5.24
C LEU A 14 -1.44 -13.70 4.11
N PRO A 15 -2.68 -14.13 3.80
CA PRO A 15 -2.93 -15.09 2.73
C PRO A 15 -2.48 -14.56 1.37
N GLU A 16 -2.40 -15.39 0.35
CA GLU A 16 -2.11 -14.92 -1.02
C GLU A 16 -3.26 -14.01 -1.51
N ILE A 17 -2.93 -12.98 -2.30
CA ILE A 17 -3.92 -12.07 -2.86
C ILE A 17 -4.34 -12.57 -4.23
N PRO A 18 -5.62 -12.89 -4.46
CA PRO A 18 -6.08 -13.35 -5.76
C PRO A 18 -6.29 -12.18 -6.73
N TRP A 19 -5.20 -11.66 -7.30
CA TRP A 19 -5.23 -10.50 -8.21
C TRP A 19 -6.04 -10.71 -9.49
N SER A 20 -6.22 -11.96 -9.91
CA SER A 20 -6.92 -12.33 -11.15
C SER A 20 -8.39 -12.67 -10.96
N GLU A 21 -8.88 -12.76 -9.73
CA GLU A 21 -10.30 -13.00 -9.47
C GLU A 21 -11.17 -11.84 -9.92
N ASN A 22 -12.45 -12.15 -10.17
CA ASN A 22 -13.47 -11.18 -10.57
C ASN A 22 -13.00 -10.27 -11.72
N SER A 23 -12.48 -10.89 -12.79
CA SER A 23 -11.98 -10.18 -13.97
C SER A 23 -10.95 -9.09 -13.65
N HIS A 24 -10.04 -9.38 -12.71
CA HIS A 24 -8.99 -8.46 -12.25
C HIS A 24 -9.52 -7.19 -11.54
N ALA A 25 -10.69 -7.25 -10.89
CA ALA A 25 -11.30 -6.10 -10.21
C ALA A 25 -10.33 -5.37 -9.24
N ARG A 26 -9.49 -6.11 -8.51
CA ARG A 26 -8.48 -5.52 -7.60
C ARG A 26 -7.39 -4.76 -8.33
N VAL A 27 -6.98 -5.24 -9.51
CA VAL A 27 -6.01 -4.55 -10.37
C VAL A 27 -6.62 -3.26 -10.91
N TRP A 28 -7.88 -3.29 -11.35
CA TRP A 28 -8.58 -2.09 -11.80
C TRP A 28 -8.77 -1.06 -10.68
N SER A 29 -9.11 -1.53 -9.48
CA SER A 29 -9.19 -0.68 -8.28
C SER A 29 -7.82 -0.06 -7.95
N LEU A 30 -6.75 -0.85 -8.02
CA LEU A 30 -5.38 -0.35 -7.83
C LEU A 30 -5.02 0.74 -8.86
N ILE A 31 -5.30 0.51 -10.15
CA ILE A 31 -5.06 1.48 -11.23
C ILE A 31 -5.85 2.78 -10.97
N ALA A 32 -7.12 2.66 -10.56
CA ALA A 32 -7.95 3.82 -10.25
C ALA A 32 -7.36 4.63 -9.08
N GLU A 33 -6.92 3.96 -8.00
CA GLU A 33 -6.34 4.62 -6.84
C GLU A 33 -5.00 5.30 -7.15
N ILE A 34 -4.07 4.66 -7.86
CA ILE A 34 -2.78 5.28 -8.22
C ILE A 34 -2.96 6.46 -9.20
N SER A 35 -4.06 6.48 -9.95
CA SER A 35 -4.37 7.54 -10.92
C SER A 35 -4.95 8.80 -10.26
N LYS A 36 -5.42 8.71 -9.01
CA LYS A 36 -5.86 9.90 -8.26
C LYS A 36 -4.69 10.86 -8.08
N SER A 37 -4.94 12.15 -8.32
CA SER A 37 -3.90 13.19 -8.26
C SER A 37 -3.13 13.20 -6.95
N GLU A 38 -3.82 13.01 -5.82
CA GLU A 38 -3.23 12.94 -4.48
C GLU A 38 -2.21 11.81 -4.32
N ASN A 39 -2.49 10.62 -4.87
CA ASN A 39 -1.62 9.46 -4.80
C ASN A 39 -0.52 9.55 -5.86
N TYR A 40 -0.92 9.83 -7.10
CA TYR A 40 -0.04 9.90 -8.27
C TYR A 40 1.16 10.82 -7.99
N LYS A 41 0.87 12.00 -7.46
CA LYS A 41 1.86 13.02 -7.16
C LYS A 41 2.94 12.57 -6.18
N VAL A 42 2.56 11.79 -5.18
CA VAL A 42 3.48 11.26 -4.16
C VAL A 42 4.27 10.08 -4.73
N LEU A 43 3.61 9.22 -5.50
CA LEU A 43 4.22 8.00 -6.04
C LEU A 43 5.17 8.28 -7.22
N TYR A 44 4.78 9.18 -8.13
CA TYR A 44 5.46 9.41 -9.40
C TYR A 44 5.97 10.84 -9.57
N GLY A 45 5.72 11.71 -8.58
CA GLY A 45 6.10 13.12 -8.63
C GLY A 45 5.02 14.00 -9.27
N LYS A 46 5.30 15.31 -9.28
CA LYS A 46 4.39 16.34 -9.81
C LYS A 46 4.30 16.24 -11.33
N LYS A 47 3.12 16.51 -11.89
CA LYS A 47 2.99 16.70 -13.34
C LYS A 47 3.36 18.13 -13.73
N ASP A 48 2.99 19.10 -12.91
CA ASP A 48 3.28 20.52 -13.14
C ASP A 48 4.35 21.05 -12.20
N LYS A 49 5.21 21.95 -12.70
CA LYS A 49 6.26 22.60 -11.89
C LYS A 49 5.69 23.46 -10.76
N ASN A 50 4.46 23.97 -10.91
CA ASN A 50 3.78 24.83 -9.94
C ASN A 50 3.01 24.05 -8.87
N GLU A 51 2.92 22.72 -8.95
CA GLU A 51 2.32 21.95 -7.87
C GLU A 51 3.18 22.02 -6.60
N ASN A 52 2.59 22.14 -5.41
CA ASN A 52 3.32 22.02 -4.15
C ASN A 52 3.81 20.59 -3.93
N THR A 53 4.95 20.35 -3.28
CA THR A 53 5.29 18.96 -2.87
C THR A 53 4.32 18.51 -1.78
N SER A 54 3.81 17.29 -1.89
CA SER A 54 3.09 16.70 -0.75
C SER A 54 4.09 16.41 0.36
N GLY A 55 3.73 16.72 1.61
CA GLY A 55 4.48 16.28 2.80
C GLY A 55 4.24 14.80 3.15
N GLU A 56 3.40 14.12 2.37
CA GLU A 56 3.07 12.71 2.55
C GLU A 56 4.16 11.78 1.99
N SER A 57 4.40 10.67 2.69
CA SER A 57 5.35 9.65 2.24
C SER A 57 4.72 8.66 1.26
N LYS A 58 5.53 8.02 0.39
CA LYS A 58 5.05 6.90 -0.44
C LYS A 58 4.48 5.76 0.40
N ALA A 59 5.08 5.48 1.57
CA ALA A 59 4.64 4.43 2.46
C ALA A 59 3.21 4.68 2.99
N SER A 60 2.87 5.91 3.36
CA SER A 60 1.50 6.27 3.76
C SER A 60 0.51 6.13 2.62
N VAL A 61 0.91 6.50 1.39
CA VAL A 61 0.07 6.30 0.20
C VAL A 61 -0.18 4.82 -0.07
N TYR A 62 0.86 3.98 -0.06
CA TYR A 62 0.69 2.54 -0.25
C TYR A 62 -0.22 1.90 0.82
N LYS A 63 -0.13 2.34 2.08
CA LYS A 63 -1.04 1.92 3.15
C LYS A 63 -2.49 2.35 2.87
N ARG A 64 -2.71 3.61 2.47
CA ARG A 64 -4.05 4.13 2.11
C ARG A 64 -4.66 3.34 0.96
N ILE A 65 -3.90 3.12 -0.12
CA ILE A 65 -4.35 2.33 -1.27
C ILE A 65 -4.63 0.89 -0.83
N GLY A 66 -3.77 0.31 0.02
CA GLY A 66 -3.97 -1.03 0.58
C GLY A 66 -5.29 -1.17 1.34
N SER A 67 -5.68 -0.16 2.13
CA SER A 67 -6.96 -0.15 2.83
C SER A 67 -8.19 -0.08 1.91
N ILE A 68 -8.04 0.40 0.67
CA ILE A 68 -9.12 0.50 -0.32
C ILE A 68 -9.18 -0.75 -1.20
N VAL A 69 -8.02 -1.20 -1.70
CA VAL A 69 -7.92 -2.33 -2.63
C VAL A 69 -8.00 -3.68 -1.93
N LEU A 70 -7.51 -3.75 -0.68
CA LEU A 70 -7.37 -4.97 0.12
C LEU A 70 -7.84 -4.74 1.57
N PRO A 71 -9.09 -4.27 1.79
CA PRO A 71 -9.57 -3.89 3.12
C PRO A 71 -9.42 -5.04 4.14
N GLU A 72 -9.69 -6.28 3.73
CA GLU A 72 -9.59 -7.46 4.59
C GLU A 72 -8.15 -7.74 5.06
N PHE A 73 -7.15 -7.42 4.23
CA PHE A 73 -5.74 -7.56 4.60
C PHE A 73 -5.26 -6.39 5.46
N SER A 74 -5.75 -5.18 5.17
CA SER A 74 -5.40 -3.97 5.92
C SER A 74 -5.91 -4.01 7.36
N LEU A 75 -7.04 -4.68 7.61
CA LEU A 75 -7.55 -4.93 8.96
C LEU A 75 -6.62 -5.83 9.80
N ILE A 76 -5.88 -6.73 9.17
CA ILE A 76 -4.95 -7.64 9.84
C ILE A 76 -3.60 -6.95 10.04
N ASP A 77 -3.05 -6.41 8.95
CA ASP A 77 -1.75 -5.74 8.96
C ASP A 77 -1.66 -4.69 7.85
N PRO A 78 -1.93 -3.40 8.17
CA PRO A 78 -1.92 -2.34 7.18
C PRO A 78 -0.52 -2.07 6.63
N THR A 79 0.54 -2.38 7.39
CA THR A 79 1.92 -2.16 6.93
C THR A 79 2.31 -3.20 5.90
N THR A 80 2.11 -4.49 6.21
CA THR A 80 2.40 -5.56 5.24
C THR A 80 1.48 -5.46 4.01
N THR A 81 0.24 -5.01 4.18
CA THR A 81 -0.66 -4.75 3.05
C THR A 81 -0.12 -3.64 2.14
N GLY A 82 0.34 -2.53 2.72
CA GLY A 82 1.01 -1.47 1.96
C GLY A 82 2.25 -1.96 1.22
N ASP A 83 3.08 -2.80 1.86
CA ASP A 83 4.25 -3.41 1.21
C ASP A 83 3.86 -4.29 0.02
N ARG A 84 2.74 -5.00 0.10
CA ARG A 84 2.21 -5.80 -1.03
C ARG A 84 1.72 -4.93 -2.19
N ILE A 85 1.08 -3.80 -1.91
CA ILE A 85 0.72 -2.81 -2.94
C ILE A 85 1.98 -2.31 -3.63
N LYS A 86 3.01 -1.93 -2.86
CA LYS A 86 4.30 -1.49 -3.40
C LYS A 86 4.91 -2.56 -4.30
N SER A 87 5.04 -3.80 -3.81
CA SER A 87 5.61 -4.90 -4.60
C SER A 87 4.83 -5.16 -5.88
N LYS A 88 3.49 -5.00 -5.87
CA LYS A 88 2.68 -5.19 -7.09
C LYS A 88 2.87 -4.07 -8.13
N LEU A 89 3.27 -2.87 -7.71
CA LEU A 89 3.47 -1.71 -8.58
C LEU A 89 4.90 -1.58 -9.11
N GLU A 90 5.89 -2.01 -8.32
CA GLU A 90 7.31 -1.80 -8.60
C GLU A 90 8.06 -3.06 -9.07
N MET A 91 7.41 -4.23 -9.10
CA MET A 91 7.98 -5.49 -9.62
C MET A 91 7.28 -5.99 -10.88
#